data_AF-A0A317ZSM6-F1
#
_entry.id   AF-A0A317ZSM6-F1
#
_cell.length_a   1.000
_cell.length_b   1.000
_cell.length_c   1.000
_cell.angle_alpha   90.00
_cell.angle_beta   90.00
_cell.angle_gamma   90.00
#
_symmetry.space_group_name_H-M   'P 1'
#
loop_
_entity.id
_entity.type
_entity.pdbx_description
1 polymer ?
#
loop_
_entity_poly.entity_id
_entity_poly.type
_entity_poly.pdbx_seq_one_letter_code
_entity_poly.pdbx_strand_id
1 'polypeptide(L)'
;MSVLSTPGCTCARGRSKVESETLRPPTRLPGTPATSLAGSLRWGVTDSPQPSPSSVDDLVATVARLRAPGGCPWDAEQTHESLVQYLTEETHELIEAIESGSSDDLLEELGDVLYQVVFHASIAAETPGEGFDIQDVAARMTQKMVGRHPHVFGDAAEQSLEAVVAGWDDVKAVEKPHRTSVLDGIPQGMPALALADKVLGRAQKIGLLETDAPALLPIDSEAELGPILLAIVSAAKAQGLDSERALRTALRDLQKEIRAAEQGEADGSFTEGDQPWDDDASDAGIIGLPRV
;
A
#
# COMPACT_ATOMS: atom_id res chain seq x y z
N MET A 1 -45.91 14.74 -48.42
CA MET A 1 -44.87 15.19 -49.38
C MET A 1 -43.53 14.94 -48.72
N SER A 2 -42.93 13.78 -48.98
CA SER A 2 -41.77 13.60 -49.89
C SER A 2 -40.46 13.87 -49.13
N VAL A 3 -39.83 12.88 -48.48
CA VAL A 3 -39.02 11.74 -48.98
C VAL A 3 -37.73 12.16 -49.72
N LEU A 4 -36.64 11.42 -49.43
CA LEU A 4 -35.43 11.13 -50.23
C LEU A 4 -34.21 12.05 -49.98
N SER A 5 -32.95 11.59 -49.93
CA SER A 5 -32.32 10.26 -50.06
C SER A 5 -30.81 10.43 -49.81
N THR A 6 -30.16 9.45 -49.17
CA THR A 6 -28.71 9.16 -49.35
C THR A 6 -28.49 8.45 -50.70
N PRO A 7 -27.27 8.46 -51.29
CA PRO A 7 -26.31 7.35 -51.13
C PRO A 7 -24.83 7.86 -51.18
N GLY A 8 -23.75 7.13 -50.92
CA GLY A 8 -23.49 5.72 -50.62
C GLY A 8 -21.99 5.42 -50.86
N CYS A 9 -21.58 4.20 -50.48
CA CYS A 9 -20.44 3.42 -51.00
C CYS A 9 -18.99 3.73 -50.56
N THR A 10 -18.38 2.81 -49.81
CA THR A 10 -16.96 2.45 -49.91
C THR A 10 -16.81 0.92 -49.90
N CYS A 11 -15.91 0.43 -50.75
CA CYS A 11 -15.75 -0.97 -51.14
C CYS A 11 -14.34 -1.46 -50.79
N ALA A 12 -14.28 -2.71 -50.29
CA ALA A 12 -13.30 -3.75 -50.58
C ALA A 12 -11.85 -3.74 -50.03
N ARG A 13 -11.61 -4.83 -49.26
CA ARG A 13 -10.60 -5.91 -49.43
C ARG A 13 -9.17 -5.74 -48.89
N GLY A 14 -8.73 -6.80 -48.20
CA GLY A 14 -7.33 -7.25 -48.21
C GLY A 14 -6.87 -8.02 -46.97
N ARG A 15 -7.27 -9.28 -46.79
CA ARG A 15 -6.56 -10.23 -45.89
C ARG A 15 -5.50 -10.97 -46.69
N SER A 16 -4.29 -11.10 -46.15
CA SER A 16 -3.37 -12.17 -46.52
C SER A 16 -2.81 -12.82 -45.27
N LYS A 17 -2.89 -14.15 -45.30
CA LYS A 17 -2.55 -15.13 -44.29
C LYS A 17 -1.20 -15.70 -44.71
N VAL A 18 -0.20 -15.69 -43.85
CA VAL A 18 1.07 -16.41 -44.09
C VAL A 18 1.17 -17.50 -43.03
N GLU A 19 1.35 -18.72 -43.52
CA GLU A 19 1.33 -19.98 -42.79
C GLU A 19 2.63 -20.22 -42.02
N SER A 20 2.45 -20.95 -40.92
CA SER A 20 3.42 -21.42 -39.94
C SER A 20 4.25 -22.60 -40.44
N GLU A 21 5.57 -22.52 -40.33
CA GLU A 21 6.49 -23.65 -40.54
C GLU A 21 6.98 -24.15 -39.16
N THR A 22 6.69 -25.41 -38.85
CA THR A 22 6.99 -26.04 -37.55
C THR A 22 8.29 -26.84 -37.64
N LEU A 23 9.32 -26.43 -36.87
CA LEU A 23 10.54 -27.22 -36.68
C LEU A 23 10.31 -28.32 -35.63
N ARG A 24 10.56 -29.58 -36.00
CA ARG A 24 10.80 -30.70 -35.06
C ARG A 24 12.31 -30.88 -34.82
N PRO A 25 12.77 -31.12 -33.58
CA PRO A 25 14.15 -31.54 -33.34
C PRO A 25 14.32 -33.07 -33.43
N PRO A 26 15.51 -33.58 -33.78
CA PRO A 26 15.77 -35.01 -33.91
C PRO A 26 16.19 -35.71 -32.60
N THR A 27 15.91 -37.01 -32.65
CA THR A 27 16.08 -38.16 -31.76
C THR A 27 17.46 -38.35 -31.11
N ARG A 28 17.49 -38.79 -29.83
CA ARG A 28 18.67 -39.32 -29.11
C ARG A 28 19.10 -40.70 -29.64
N LEU A 29 20.40 -40.98 -29.58
CA LEU A 29 21.02 -42.32 -29.68
C LEU A 29 21.80 -42.67 -28.39
N PRO A 30 22.11 -43.97 -28.14
CA PRO A 30 22.17 -44.55 -26.80
C PRO A 30 23.57 -44.92 -26.26
N GLY A 31 23.69 -44.91 -24.93
CA GLY A 31 24.23 -46.03 -24.12
C GLY A 31 25.74 -46.14 -23.87
N THR A 32 26.13 -46.14 -22.58
CA THR A 32 26.97 -47.19 -21.96
C THR A 32 26.89 -47.10 -20.42
N PRO A 33 27.12 -48.22 -19.68
CA PRO A 33 26.46 -48.50 -18.40
C PRO A 33 27.34 -48.23 -17.17
N ALA A 34 26.72 -47.99 -16.02
CA ALA A 34 27.34 -48.17 -14.71
C ALA A 34 26.31 -48.71 -13.71
N THR A 35 26.40 -50.03 -13.53
CA THR A 35 26.33 -50.79 -12.27
C THR A 35 25.28 -50.41 -11.23
N SER A 36 24.24 -51.25 -11.23
CA SER A 36 23.29 -51.56 -10.16
C SER A 36 23.91 -51.60 -8.75
N LEU A 37 23.36 -50.80 -7.85
CA LEU A 37 23.18 -51.18 -6.45
C LEU A 37 21.69 -51.09 -6.15
N ALA A 38 21.15 -52.21 -5.69
CA ALA A 38 19.75 -52.43 -5.42
C ALA A 38 19.20 -51.45 -4.38
N GLY A 39 18.28 -50.60 -4.83
CA GLY A 39 17.30 -49.89 -4.01
C GLY A 39 16.04 -49.78 -4.85
N SER A 40 15.10 -50.71 -4.65
CA SER A 40 13.81 -50.69 -5.35
C SER A 40 12.95 -49.55 -4.82
N LEU A 41 13.21 -48.34 -5.26
CA LEU A 41 12.26 -47.23 -5.25
C LEU A 41 11.72 -47.11 -6.66
N ARG A 42 10.57 -47.73 -6.89
CA ARG A 42 9.72 -47.38 -8.02
C ARG A 42 9.47 -45.87 -7.88
N TRP A 43 9.89 -45.07 -8.85
CA TRP A 43 9.32 -43.74 -9.06
C TRP A 43 7.87 -43.97 -9.49
N GLY A 44 7.02 -44.26 -8.51
CA GLY A 44 5.64 -43.84 -8.61
C GLY A 44 5.71 -42.33 -8.70
N VAL A 45 5.22 -41.79 -9.80
CA VAL A 45 4.64 -40.46 -9.80
C VAL A 45 3.58 -40.52 -8.70
N THR A 46 3.98 -40.20 -7.47
CA THR A 46 3.02 -39.79 -6.46
C THR A 46 2.57 -38.43 -6.93
N ASP A 47 1.37 -38.43 -7.51
CA ASP A 47 0.50 -37.29 -7.60
C ASP A 47 0.61 -36.55 -6.25
N SER A 48 1.43 -35.50 -6.20
CA SER A 48 1.50 -34.65 -5.01
C SER A 48 0.08 -34.15 -4.80
N PRO A 49 -0.57 -34.42 -3.66
CA PRO A 49 -1.90 -33.91 -3.43
C PRO A 49 -1.83 -32.40 -3.61
N GLN A 50 -2.58 -31.89 -4.60
CA GLN A 50 -2.72 -30.45 -4.78
C GLN A 50 -3.17 -29.89 -3.42
N PRO A 51 -2.54 -28.82 -2.91
CA PRO A 51 -2.95 -28.26 -1.63
C PRO A 51 -4.45 -27.94 -1.70
N SER A 52 -5.20 -28.38 -0.71
CA SER A 52 -6.60 -27.98 -0.55
C SER A 52 -6.67 -26.45 -0.40
N PRO A 53 -7.73 -25.79 -0.93
CA PRO A 53 -7.87 -24.34 -0.81
C PRO A 53 -7.82 -23.92 0.67
N SER A 54 -7.11 -22.83 0.92
CA SER A 54 -7.06 -22.19 2.23
C SER A 54 -8.34 -21.40 2.52
N SER A 55 -8.58 -21.02 3.77
CA SER A 55 -9.72 -20.13 4.11
C SER A 55 -9.67 -18.78 3.40
N VAL A 56 -8.48 -18.30 3.03
CA VAL A 56 -8.33 -17.09 2.20
C VAL A 56 -8.77 -17.37 0.76
N ASP A 57 -8.44 -18.53 0.20
CA ASP A 57 -8.91 -18.92 -1.13
C ASP A 57 -10.44 -19.06 -1.17
N ASP A 58 -11.05 -19.56 -0.09
CA ASP A 58 -12.50 -19.62 0.05
C ASP A 58 -13.14 -18.22 0.09
N LEU A 59 -12.51 -17.25 0.78
CA LEU A 59 -12.95 -15.85 0.77
C LEU A 59 -12.88 -15.24 -0.63
N VAL A 60 -11.77 -15.45 -1.34
CA VAL A 60 -11.60 -14.98 -2.73
C VAL A 60 -12.66 -15.58 -3.65
N ALA A 61 -12.91 -16.89 -3.55
CA ALA A 61 -13.96 -17.57 -4.29
C ALA A 61 -15.36 -17.04 -3.93
N THR A 62 -15.58 -16.68 -2.67
CA THR A 62 -16.85 -16.11 -2.19
C THR A 62 -17.10 -14.74 -2.81
N VAL A 63 -16.12 -13.82 -2.78
CA VAL A 63 -16.24 -12.49 -3.40
C VAL A 63 -16.46 -12.61 -4.92
N ALA A 64 -15.70 -13.46 -5.60
CA ALA A 64 -15.88 -13.71 -7.02
C ALA A 64 -17.30 -14.21 -7.34
N ARG A 65 -17.85 -15.08 -6.47
CA ARG A 65 -19.22 -15.58 -6.63
C ARG A 65 -20.28 -14.50 -6.39
N LEU A 66 -20.08 -13.62 -5.41
CA LEU A 66 -20.98 -12.51 -5.11
C LEU A 66 -21.05 -11.54 -6.29
N ARG A 67 -19.93 -11.25 -6.95
CA ARG A 67 -19.84 -10.29 -8.07
C ARG A 67 -20.18 -10.88 -9.45
N ALA A 68 -20.15 -12.21 -9.60
CA ALA A 68 -20.46 -12.88 -10.87
C ALA A 68 -21.94 -12.73 -11.30
N PRO A 69 -22.26 -12.94 -12.60
CA PRO A 69 -23.65 -13.00 -13.06
C PRO A 69 -24.49 -14.00 -12.26
N GLY A 70 -25.63 -13.54 -11.73
CA GLY A 70 -26.49 -14.32 -10.85
C GLY A 70 -26.04 -14.36 -9.38
N GLY A 71 -25.02 -13.58 -9.02
CA GLY A 71 -24.65 -13.25 -7.64
C GLY A 71 -25.49 -12.09 -7.08
N CYS A 72 -24.90 -11.32 -6.16
CA CYS A 72 -25.53 -10.19 -5.51
C CYS A 72 -25.43 -8.93 -6.42
N PRO A 73 -26.55 -8.29 -6.78
CA PRO A 73 -26.53 -7.09 -7.61
C PRO A 73 -25.75 -5.92 -6.98
N TRP A 74 -25.84 -5.77 -5.65
CA TRP A 74 -25.13 -4.70 -4.95
C TRP A 74 -23.61 -4.89 -5.05
N ASP A 75 -23.12 -6.11 -4.80
CA ASP A 75 -21.68 -6.41 -4.86
C ASP A 75 -21.14 -6.22 -6.29
N ALA A 76 -21.90 -6.66 -7.30
CA ALA A 76 -21.51 -6.52 -8.71
C ALA A 76 -21.42 -5.06 -9.19
N GLU A 77 -22.20 -4.15 -8.60
CA GLU A 77 -22.23 -2.72 -8.96
C GLU A 77 -21.12 -1.90 -8.29
N GLN A 78 -20.41 -2.44 -7.31
CA GLN A 78 -19.37 -1.69 -6.58
C GLN A 78 -18.13 -1.41 -7.43
N THR A 79 -17.58 -0.21 -7.25
CA THR A 79 -16.29 0.26 -7.81
C THR A 79 -15.31 0.57 -6.68
N HIS A 80 -14.05 0.88 -7.02
CA HIS A 80 -13.08 1.33 -6.02
C HIS A 80 -13.58 2.56 -5.25
N GLU A 81 -14.16 3.53 -5.96
CA GLU A 81 -14.64 4.79 -5.39
C GLU A 81 -15.86 4.61 -4.48
N SER A 82 -16.80 3.73 -4.85
CA SER A 82 -17.99 3.50 -4.03
C SER A 82 -17.67 2.80 -2.70
N LEU A 83 -16.56 2.06 -2.66
CA LEU A 83 -16.12 1.32 -1.47
C LEU A 83 -15.26 2.12 -0.49
N VAL A 84 -14.77 3.32 -0.86
CA VAL A 84 -13.89 4.13 0.01
C VAL A 84 -14.55 4.46 1.35
N GLN A 85 -15.87 4.70 1.37
CA GLN A 85 -16.60 4.97 2.60
C GLN A 85 -16.51 3.76 3.54
N TYR A 86 -16.88 2.56 3.05
CA TYR A 86 -16.87 1.35 3.86
C TYR A 86 -15.46 1.00 4.32
N LEU A 87 -14.44 1.09 3.46
CA LEU A 87 -13.04 0.90 3.88
C LEU A 87 -12.64 1.85 5.02
N THR A 88 -13.13 3.09 5.00
CA THR A 88 -12.87 4.07 6.06
C THR A 88 -13.59 3.69 7.35
N GLU A 89 -14.84 3.23 7.26
CA GLU A 89 -15.64 2.73 8.38
C GLU A 89 -14.95 1.51 9.02
N GLU A 90 -14.65 0.45 8.26
CA GLU A 90 -13.97 -0.76 8.79
C GLU A 90 -12.59 -0.44 9.39
N THR A 91 -11.87 0.52 8.82
CA THR A 91 -10.58 0.95 9.40
C THR A 91 -10.76 1.59 10.77
N HIS A 92 -11.85 2.35 10.97
CA HIS A 92 -12.16 2.97 12.25
C HIS A 92 -12.74 1.97 13.26
N GLU A 93 -13.54 1.02 12.81
CA GLU A 93 -14.03 -0.08 13.66
C GLU A 93 -12.86 -0.97 14.12
N LEU A 94 -11.90 -1.27 13.24
CA LEU A 94 -10.64 -1.93 13.62
C LEU A 94 -9.84 -1.12 14.65
N ILE A 95 -9.77 0.20 14.53
CA ILE A 95 -9.11 1.05 15.54
C ILE A 95 -9.83 0.94 16.89
N GLU A 96 -11.17 1.01 16.90
CA GLU A 96 -11.97 0.86 18.12
C GLU A 96 -11.74 -0.51 18.79
N ALA A 97 -11.70 -1.57 17.99
CA ALA A 97 -11.42 -2.93 18.46
C ALA A 97 -10.01 -3.06 19.07
N ILE A 98 -9.00 -2.40 18.51
CA ILE A 98 -7.63 -2.37 19.05
C ILE A 98 -7.58 -1.59 20.38
N GLU A 99 -8.24 -0.43 20.44
CA GLU A 99 -8.15 0.48 21.59
C GLU A 99 -8.94 -0.03 22.81
N SER A 100 -10.08 -0.68 22.57
CA SER A 100 -11.03 -0.99 23.65
C SER A 100 -11.84 -2.27 23.47
N GLY A 101 -11.67 -2.98 22.36
CA GLY A 101 -12.42 -4.18 22.03
C GLY A 101 -11.93 -5.46 22.70
N SER A 102 -12.69 -6.53 22.49
CA SER A 102 -12.32 -7.89 22.82
C SER A 102 -11.49 -8.53 21.70
N SER A 103 -10.93 -9.72 21.96
CA SER A 103 -10.23 -10.49 20.92
C SER A 103 -11.16 -10.97 19.81
N ASP A 104 -12.45 -11.13 20.10
CA ASP A 104 -13.44 -11.50 19.09
C ASP A 104 -13.74 -10.31 18.17
N ASP A 105 -13.93 -9.11 18.76
CA ASP A 105 -14.10 -7.87 17.99
C ASP A 105 -12.87 -7.64 17.08
N LEU A 106 -11.65 -7.79 17.62
CA LEU A 106 -10.43 -7.64 16.81
C LEU A 106 -10.36 -8.64 15.65
N LEU A 107 -10.84 -9.87 15.83
CA LEU A 107 -10.85 -10.89 14.79
C LEU A 107 -11.86 -10.55 13.68
N GLU A 108 -13.03 -10.02 14.06
CA GLU A 108 -14.09 -9.57 13.15
C GLU A 108 -13.59 -8.42 12.27
N GLU A 109 -13.08 -7.35 12.89
CA GLU A 109 -12.66 -6.16 12.15
C GLU A 109 -11.43 -6.38 11.26
N LEU A 110 -10.50 -7.25 11.70
CA LEU A 110 -9.39 -7.69 10.82
C LEU A 110 -9.92 -8.46 9.60
N GLY A 111 -11.00 -9.21 9.78
CA GLY A 111 -11.70 -9.90 8.71
C GLY A 111 -12.34 -8.94 7.71
N ASP A 112 -12.99 -7.88 8.19
CA ASP A 112 -13.68 -6.91 7.34
C ASP A 112 -12.70 -6.02 6.56
N VAL A 113 -11.60 -5.60 7.18
CA VAL A 113 -10.51 -4.93 6.44
C VAL A 113 -9.88 -5.88 5.41
N LEU A 114 -9.69 -7.17 5.73
CA LEU A 114 -9.22 -8.17 4.76
C LEU A 114 -10.23 -8.35 3.60
N TYR A 115 -11.52 -8.37 3.89
CA TYR A 115 -12.58 -8.45 2.90
C TYR A 115 -12.52 -7.28 1.93
N GLN A 116 -12.35 -6.04 2.41
CA GLN A 116 -12.18 -4.86 1.55
C GLN A 116 -10.98 -5.00 0.60
N VAL A 117 -9.84 -5.52 1.07
CA VAL A 117 -8.65 -5.75 0.23
C VAL A 117 -8.94 -6.79 -0.86
N VAL A 118 -9.58 -7.91 -0.51
CA VAL A 118 -9.98 -8.95 -1.48
C VAL A 118 -10.99 -8.41 -2.49
N PHE A 119 -11.94 -7.58 -2.05
CA PHE A 119 -12.95 -6.98 -2.89
C PHE A 119 -12.36 -6.04 -3.94
N HIS A 120 -11.47 -5.15 -3.53
CA HIS A 120 -10.74 -4.28 -4.46
C HIS A 120 -9.87 -5.08 -5.45
N ALA A 121 -9.23 -6.16 -4.99
CA ALA A 121 -8.47 -7.03 -5.89
C ALA A 121 -9.38 -7.75 -6.90
N SER A 122 -10.61 -8.13 -6.52
CA SER A 122 -11.60 -8.69 -7.44
C SER A 122 -12.05 -7.68 -8.49
N ILE A 123 -12.27 -6.41 -8.11
CA ILE A 123 -12.60 -5.33 -9.06
C ILE A 123 -11.46 -5.14 -10.06
N ALA A 124 -10.21 -5.10 -9.60
CA ALA A 124 -9.03 -4.91 -10.45
C ALA A 124 -8.83 -6.05 -11.46
N ALA A 125 -9.13 -7.28 -11.07
CA ALA A 125 -9.05 -8.44 -11.95
C ALA A 125 -10.11 -8.40 -13.07
N GLU A 126 -11.28 -7.82 -12.80
CA GLU A 126 -12.40 -7.70 -13.73
C GLU A 126 -12.32 -6.44 -14.62
N THR A 127 -11.69 -5.38 -14.12
CA THR A 127 -11.66 -4.07 -14.77
C THR A 127 -10.65 -4.03 -15.92
N PRO A 128 -11.09 -3.75 -17.16
CA PRO A 128 -10.19 -3.69 -18.30
C PRO A 128 -9.08 -2.65 -18.11
N GLY A 129 -7.83 -3.12 -18.11
CA GLY A 129 -6.64 -2.27 -18.02
C GLY A 129 -5.97 -2.23 -16.64
N GLU A 130 -6.60 -2.77 -15.59
CA GLU A 130 -5.96 -2.93 -14.27
C GLU A 130 -5.19 -4.25 -14.20
N GLY A 131 -5.91 -5.38 -14.32
CA GLY A 131 -5.32 -6.67 -14.65
C GLY A 131 -4.42 -7.27 -13.57
N PHE A 132 -4.72 -7.01 -12.30
CA PHE A 132 -4.08 -7.66 -11.14
C PHE A 132 -5.12 -8.23 -10.19
N ASP A 133 -4.72 -9.21 -9.37
CA ASP A 133 -5.57 -9.83 -8.34
C ASP A 133 -4.91 -9.83 -6.95
N ILE A 134 -5.51 -10.56 -6.00
CA ILE A 134 -5.02 -10.63 -4.62
C ILE A 134 -3.65 -11.29 -4.51
N GLN A 135 -3.31 -12.20 -5.42
CA GLN A 135 -2.01 -12.87 -5.46
C GLN A 135 -0.93 -11.88 -5.89
N ASP A 136 -1.22 -11.00 -6.85
CA ASP A 136 -0.31 -9.92 -7.26
C ASP A 136 -0.09 -8.91 -6.12
N VAL A 137 -1.15 -8.56 -5.39
CA VAL A 137 -1.07 -7.69 -4.20
C VAL A 137 -0.16 -8.31 -3.13
N ALA A 138 -0.40 -9.58 -2.79
CA ALA A 138 0.38 -10.32 -1.80
C ALA A 138 1.85 -10.50 -2.24
N ALA A 139 2.09 -10.85 -3.50
CA ALA A 139 3.43 -11.01 -4.05
C ALA A 139 4.21 -9.69 -4.02
N ARG A 140 3.58 -8.59 -4.43
CA ARG A 140 4.19 -7.25 -4.40
C ARG A 140 4.53 -6.82 -2.98
N MET A 141 3.62 -7.03 -2.01
CA MET A 141 3.87 -6.72 -0.61
C MET A 141 4.98 -7.60 -0.02
N THR A 142 4.97 -8.90 -0.34
CA THR A 142 6.01 -9.84 0.10
C THR A 142 7.38 -9.44 -0.42
N GLN A 143 7.52 -9.16 -1.71
CA GLN A 143 8.78 -8.70 -2.31
C GLN A 143 9.28 -7.42 -1.63
N LYS A 144 8.38 -6.46 -1.40
CA LYS A 144 8.70 -5.20 -0.71
C LYS A 144 9.17 -5.44 0.73
N MET A 145 8.51 -6.33 1.47
CA MET A 145 8.88 -6.63 2.85
C MET A 145 10.18 -7.41 2.95
N VAL A 146 10.39 -8.42 2.11
CA VAL A 146 11.66 -9.15 2.03
C VAL A 146 12.81 -8.21 1.67
N GLY A 147 12.62 -7.34 0.67
CA GLY A 147 13.62 -6.36 0.25
C GLY A 147 14.01 -5.35 1.33
N ARG A 148 13.06 -4.97 2.20
CA ARG A 148 13.29 -4.03 3.31
C ARG A 148 13.86 -4.67 4.57
N HIS A 149 13.94 -6.00 4.64
CA HIS A 149 14.46 -6.72 5.80
C HIS A 149 15.62 -7.65 5.41
N PRO A 150 16.72 -7.12 4.83
CA PRO A 150 17.87 -7.94 4.47
C PRO A 150 18.54 -8.60 5.68
N HIS A 151 18.36 -8.05 6.90
CA HIS A 151 18.82 -8.65 8.15
C HIS A 151 17.99 -9.86 8.60
N VAL A 152 16.74 -10.01 8.10
CA VAL A 152 15.90 -11.20 8.36
C VAL A 152 16.02 -12.23 7.26
N PHE A 153 16.02 -11.79 6.00
CA PHE A 153 15.90 -12.67 4.83
C PHE A 153 17.18 -12.80 3.99
N GLY A 154 18.25 -12.09 4.35
CA GLY A 154 19.56 -12.14 3.68
C GLY A 154 20.69 -12.44 4.65
N ASP A 155 21.92 -12.19 4.22
CA ASP A 155 23.15 -12.45 4.99
C ASP A 155 23.64 -11.21 5.79
N ALA A 156 22.81 -10.17 5.93
CA ALA A 156 23.20 -8.98 6.69
C ALA A 156 23.29 -9.31 8.19
N ALA A 157 24.29 -8.74 8.87
CA ALA A 157 24.49 -8.95 10.30
C ALA A 157 23.29 -8.45 11.12
N GLU A 158 23.13 -8.97 12.35
CA GLU A 158 22.19 -8.41 13.32
C GLU A 158 22.46 -6.91 13.51
N GLN A 159 21.41 -6.11 13.34
CA GLN A 159 21.44 -4.65 13.43
C GLN A 159 20.70 -4.19 14.69
N SER A 160 21.12 -3.07 15.28
CA SER A 160 20.31 -2.40 16.31
C SER A 160 19.03 -1.84 15.69
N LEU A 161 18.03 -1.53 16.53
CA LEU A 161 16.77 -0.95 16.06
C LEU A 161 17.01 0.32 15.24
N GLU A 162 17.90 1.20 15.72
CA GLU A 162 18.25 2.45 15.05
C GLU A 162 18.88 2.20 13.67
N ALA A 163 19.74 1.19 13.56
CA ALA A 163 20.37 0.82 12.29
C ALA A 163 19.40 0.16 11.31
N VAL A 164 18.42 -0.60 11.79
CA VAL A 164 17.33 -1.16 10.95
C VAL A 164 16.46 -0.04 10.40
N VAL A 165 16.11 0.92 11.25
CA VAL A 165 15.27 2.06 10.90
C VAL A 165 15.95 2.94 9.84
N ALA A 166 17.19 3.36 10.06
CA ALA A 166 17.96 4.12 9.05
C ALA A 166 18.13 3.33 7.73
N GLY A 167 18.36 2.01 7.82
CA GLY A 167 18.46 1.15 6.64
C GLY A 167 17.17 1.07 5.81
N TRP A 168 15.99 1.21 6.43
CA TRP A 168 14.72 1.27 5.68
C TRP A 168 14.59 2.53 4.84
N ASP A 169 15.30 3.57 5.21
CA ASP A 169 15.12 4.91 4.70
C ASP A 169 15.95 5.10 3.45
N ASP A 170 17.19 4.64 3.51
CA ASP A 170 18.05 4.39 2.36
C ASP A 170 17.33 3.55 1.29
N VAL A 171 16.70 2.44 1.68
CA VAL A 171 15.99 1.55 0.74
C VAL A 171 14.78 2.25 0.10
N LYS A 172 14.01 3.03 0.87
CA LYS A 172 12.86 3.79 0.33
C LYS A 172 13.28 4.90 -0.62
N ALA A 173 14.37 5.61 -0.32
CA ALA A 173 14.89 6.68 -1.16
C ALA A 173 15.28 6.14 -2.55
N VAL A 174 15.91 4.96 -2.59
CA VAL A 174 16.26 4.27 -3.84
C VAL A 174 15.01 3.77 -4.60
N GLU A 175 13.96 3.31 -3.90
CA GLU A 175 12.73 2.80 -4.51
C GLU A 175 11.86 3.89 -5.19
N LYS A 176 12.00 5.16 -4.78
CA LYS A 176 11.11 6.25 -5.23
C LYS A 176 11.89 7.47 -5.76
N PRO A 177 12.65 7.34 -6.87
CA PRO A 177 13.49 8.42 -7.41
C PRO A 177 12.71 9.63 -7.97
N HIS A 178 11.38 9.53 -8.05
CA HIS A 178 10.49 10.59 -8.53
C HIS A 178 10.01 11.53 -7.42
N ARG A 179 10.31 11.25 -6.15
CA ARG A 179 10.00 12.16 -5.05
C ARG A 179 10.95 13.36 -5.13
N THR A 180 10.36 14.54 -5.19
CA THR A 180 11.07 15.83 -5.30
C THR A 180 10.94 16.68 -4.04
N SER A 181 10.03 16.31 -3.13
CA SER A 181 9.81 16.96 -1.84
C SER A 181 9.78 15.93 -0.72
N VAL A 182 10.22 16.31 0.48
CA VAL A 182 10.09 15.52 1.71
C VAL A 182 8.63 15.21 2.05
N LEU A 183 7.70 16.01 1.51
CA LEU A 183 6.26 15.83 1.70
C LEU A 183 5.63 14.81 0.74
N ASP A 184 6.38 14.30 -0.24
CA ASP A 184 5.83 13.41 -1.25
C ASP A 184 5.44 12.04 -0.69
N GLY A 185 4.19 11.65 -0.97
CA GLY A 185 3.60 10.40 -0.48
C GLY A 185 2.93 10.49 0.89
N ILE A 186 2.84 11.67 1.51
CA ILE A 186 1.93 11.88 2.65
C ILE A 186 0.48 11.87 2.12
N PRO A 187 -0.40 10.96 2.56
CA PRO A 187 -1.79 10.95 2.14
C PRO A 187 -2.54 12.16 2.71
N GLN A 188 -2.99 13.07 1.84
CA GLN A 188 -3.63 14.32 2.26
C GLN A 188 -5.07 14.13 2.79
N GLY A 189 -5.64 12.93 2.63
CA GLY A 189 -6.98 12.59 3.10
C GLY A 189 -7.07 12.26 4.60
N MET A 190 -5.94 12.06 5.30
CA MET A 190 -5.91 11.65 6.71
C MET A 190 -6.54 12.70 7.65
N PRO A 191 -7.02 12.30 8.84
CA PRO A 191 -7.44 13.25 9.88
C PRO A 191 -6.34 14.27 10.18
N ALA A 192 -6.71 15.52 10.44
CA ALA A 192 -5.77 16.63 10.49
C ALA A 192 -4.67 16.46 11.55
N LEU A 193 -4.96 15.84 12.70
CA LEU A 193 -3.96 15.58 13.73
C LEU A 193 -2.89 14.58 13.26
N ALA A 194 -3.31 13.48 12.62
CA ALA A 194 -2.38 12.50 12.03
C ALA A 194 -1.59 13.11 10.87
N LEU A 195 -2.22 13.96 10.06
CA LEU A 195 -1.53 14.69 9.00
C LEU A 195 -0.50 15.67 9.58
N ALA A 196 -0.83 16.36 10.68
CA ALA A 196 0.09 17.27 11.36
C ALA A 196 1.32 16.54 11.87
N ASP A 197 1.13 15.41 12.56
CA ASP A 197 2.23 14.58 13.06
C ASP A 197 3.18 14.17 11.92
N LYS A 198 2.63 13.66 10.81
CA LYS A 198 3.44 13.30 9.64
C LYS A 198 4.18 14.50 9.02
N VAL A 199 3.50 15.64 8.82
CA VAL A 199 4.13 16.81 8.19
C VAL A 199 5.23 17.39 9.08
N LEU A 200 4.98 17.51 10.39
CA LEU A 200 5.97 18.01 11.35
C LEU A 200 7.17 17.06 11.45
N GLY A 201 6.94 15.75 11.53
CA GLY A 201 8.02 14.77 11.55
C GLY A 201 8.88 14.81 10.28
N ARG A 202 8.28 15.05 9.11
CA ARG A 202 9.02 15.24 7.84
C ARG A 202 9.83 16.53 7.83
N ALA A 203 9.29 17.62 8.39
CA ALA A 203 10.02 18.88 8.51
C ALA A 203 11.19 18.80 9.50
N GLN A 204 11.03 18.10 10.63
CA GLN A 204 12.09 17.88 11.62
C GLN A 204 13.27 17.11 11.03
N LYS A 205 12.98 16.05 10.25
CA LYS A 205 14.01 15.23 9.59
C LYS A 205 14.96 16.01 8.70
N ILE A 206 14.49 17.09 8.11
CA ILE A 206 15.27 17.91 7.17
C ILE A 206 15.82 19.17 7.84
N GLY A 207 15.78 19.22 9.17
CA GLY A 207 16.31 20.34 9.95
C GLY A 207 15.50 21.63 9.87
N LEU A 208 14.33 21.64 9.23
CA LEU A 208 13.47 22.84 9.17
C LEU A 208 12.78 23.12 10.51
N LEU A 209 12.63 22.11 11.36
CA LEU A 209 12.14 22.25 12.73
C LEU A 209 13.15 21.67 13.70
N GLU A 210 13.57 22.49 14.67
CA GLU A 210 14.45 22.09 15.76
C GLU A 210 13.79 20.99 16.60
N THR A 211 14.42 19.82 16.68
CA THR A 211 13.88 18.65 17.39
C THR A 211 14.02 18.81 18.92
N ASP A 212 15.00 19.58 19.37
CA ASP A 212 15.29 19.83 20.80
C ASP A 212 14.74 21.18 21.30
N ALA A 213 13.89 21.85 20.52
CA ALA A 213 13.26 23.08 20.97
C ALA A 213 12.37 22.77 22.20
N PRO A 214 12.46 23.56 23.29
CA PRO A 214 11.61 23.35 24.45
C PRO A 214 10.14 23.47 24.04
N ALA A 215 9.35 22.47 24.43
CA ALA A 215 7.92 22.44 24.15
C ALA A 215 7.26 23.72 24.69
N LEU A 216 6.52 24.41 23.82
CA LEU A 216 5.80 25.64 24.20
C LEU A 216 4.70 25.37 25.23
N LEU A 217 4.17 24.15 25.22
CA LEU A 217 3.23 23.63 26.20
C LEU A 217 3.87 22.38 26.83
N PRO A 218 4.16 22.38 28.14
CA PRO A 218 4.60 21.17 28.82
C PRO A 218 3.41 20.21 28.89
N ILE A 219 3.50 19.10 28.16
CA ILE A 219 2.49 18.04 28.13
C ILE A 219 3.24 16.74 28.29
N ASP A 220 3.05 16.06 29.42
CA ASP A 220 3.91 14.93 29.81
C ASP A 220 3.28 13.56 29.48
N SER A 221 2.01 13.53 29.08
CA SER A 221 1.30 12.28 28.74
C SER A 221 0.09 12.50 27.83
N GLU A 222 -0.35 11.44 27.16
CA GLU A 222 -1.59 11.44 26.37
C GLU A 222 -2.83 11.71 27.23
N ALA A 223 -2.81 11.28 28.50
CA ALA A 223 -3.87 11.54 29.47
C ALA A 223 -4.03 13.04 29.78
N GLU A 224 -2.96 13.83 29.65
CA GLU A 224 -2.98 15.29 29.75
C GLU A 224 -3.31 15.96 28.40
N LEU A 225 -2.77 15.44 27.30
CA LEU A 225 -2.98 15.96 25.95
C LEU A 225 -4.46 15.90 25.53
N GLY A 226 -5.13 14.78 25.79
CA GLY A 226 -6.52 14.54 25.36
C GLY A 226 -7.49 15.63 25.83
N PRO A 227 -7.57 15.94 27.14
CA PRO A 227 -8.40 17.03 27.66
C PRO A 227 -8.08 18.41 27.06
N ILE A 228 -6.81 18.69 26.75
CA ILE A 228 -6.41 19.97 26.12
C ILE A 228 -6.94 20.04 24.68
N LEU A 229 -6.74 18.99 23.88
CA LEU A 229 -7.28 18.91 22.52
C LEU A 229 -8.81 19.03 22.53
N LEU A 230 -9.49 18.35 23.45
CA LEU A 230 -10.94 18.44 23.61
C LEU A 230 -11.39 19.86 23.98
N ALA A 231 -10.65 20.55 24.85
CA ALA A 231 -10.95 21.94 25.21
C ALA A 231 -10.82 22.89 24.00
N ILE A 232 -9.81 22.70 23.15
CA ILE A 232 -9.63 23.46 21.91
C ILE A 232 -10.83 23.25 20.96
N VAL A 233 -11.22 21.99 20.73
CA VAL A 233 -12.38 21.65 19.88
C VAL A 233 -13.67 22.22 20.46
N SER A 234 -13.86 22.12 21.78
CA SER A 234 -15.02 22.69 22.48
C SER A 234 -15.10 24.21 22.31
N ALA A 235 -13.98 24.92 22.47
CA ALA A 235 -13.88 26.37 22.27
C ALA A 235 -14.13 26.78 20.81
N ALA A 236 -13.63 26.01 19.85
CA ALA A 236 -13.89 26.22 18.42
C ALA A 236 -15.38 26.06 18.11
N LYS A 237 -16.00 24.98 18.60
CA LYS A 237 -17.43 24.70 18.41
C LYS A 237 -18.32 25.78 18.99
N ALA A 238 -18.00 26.28 20.19
CA ALA A 238 -18.74 27.38 20.84
C ALA A 238 -18.72 28.68 20.01
N GLN A 239 -17.72 28.83 19.13
CA GLN A 239 -17.54 29.99 18.25
C GLN A 239 -17.98 29.72 16.80
N GLY A 240 -18.56 28.55 16.51
CA GLY A 240 -18.95 28.17 15.15
C GLY A 240 -17.76 27.91 14.21
N LEU A 241 -16.59 27.63 14.78
CA LEU A 241 -15.38 27.26 14.03
C LEU A 241 -15.31 25.75 13.84
N ASP A 242 -14.75 25.35 12.70
CA ASP A 242 -14.49 23.95 12.35
C ASP A 242 -13.00 23.66 12.62
N SER A 243 -12.71 22.86 13.64
CA SER A 243 -11.35 22.56 14.10
C SER A 243 -10.55 21.73 13.09
N GLU A 244 -11.18 20.78 12.41
CA GLU A 244 -10.56 19.94 11.38
C GLU A 244 -10.16 20.80 10.17
N ARG A 245 -11.10 21.63 9.68
CA ARG A 245 -10.84 22.55 8.56
C ARG A 245 -9.80 23.60 8.92
N ALA A 246 -9.83 24.12 10.14
CA ALA A 246 -8.85 25.09 10.62
C ALA A 246 -7.43 24.50 10.61
N LEU A 247 -7.24 23.31 11.20
CA LEU A 247 -5.95 22.65 11.22
C LEU A 247 -5.49 22.23 9.82
N ARG A 248 -6.37 21.67 8.97
CA ARG A 248 -6.05 21.37 7.57
C ARG A 248 -5.58 22.60 6.79
N THR A 249 -6.17 23.76 7.05
CA THR A 249 -5.76 25.01 6.38
C THR A 249 -4.37 25.43 6.82
N ALA A 250 -4.10 25.43 8.13
CA ALA A 250 -2.76 25.72 8.67
C ALA A 250 -1.70 24.75 8.13
N LEU A 251 -2.02 23.45 8.03
CA LEU A 251 -1.11 22.45 7.49
C LEU A 251 -0.78 22.69 6.01
N ARG A 252 -1.73 23.14 5.19
CA ARG A 252 -1.43 23.49 3.79
C ARG A 252 -0.46 24.65 3.68
N ASP A 253 -0.53 25.61 4.60
CA ASP A 253 0.38 26.75 4.60
C ASP A 253 1.78 26.32 5.06
N LEU A 254 1.88 25.53 6.14
CA LEU A 254 3.14 24.91 6.57
C LEU A 254 3.78 24.07 5.44
N GLN A 255 3.00 23.26 4.74
CA GLN A 255 3.48 22.47 3.60
C GLN A 255 3.98 23.34 2.43
N LYS A 256 3.47 24.56 2.24
CA LYS A 256 4.01 25.50 1.25
C LYS A 256 5.34 26.08 1.73
N GLU A 257 5.44 26.43 3.00
CA GLU A 257 6.68 26.94 3.61
C GLU A 257 7.81 25.92 3.51
N ILE A 258 7.54 24.65 3.82
CA ILE A 258 8.50 23.54 3.67
C ILE A 258 8.98 23.46 2.22
N ARG A 259 8.06 23.42 1.24
CA ARG A 259 8.43 23.35 -0.19
C ARG A 259 9.21 24.58 -0.67
N ALA A 260 8.93 25.75 -0.11
CA ALA A 260 9.67 26.96 -0.43
C ALA A 260 11.10 26.90 0.15
N ALA A 261 11.27 26.36 1.35
CA ALA A 261 12.59 26.16 1.96
C ALA A 261 13.43 25.16 1.16
N GLU A 262 12.84 24.05 0.71
CA GLU A 262 13.49 23.06 -0.19
C GLU A 262 14.01 23.70 -1.49
N GLN A 263 13.29 24.68 -2.04
CA GLN A 263 13.69 25.40 -3.25
C GLN A 263 14.75 26.48 -2.98
N GLY A 264 14.74 27.09 -1.79
CA GLY A 264 15.69 28.13 -1.39
C GLY A 264 17.08 27.60 -1.06
N GLU A 265 17.19 26.38 -0.54
CA GLU A 265 18.46 25.70 -0.30
C GLU A 265 19.18 25.29 -1.59
N ALA A 266 18.44 25.04 -2.68
CA ALA A 266 19.01 24.65 -3.98
C ALA A 266 19.85 25.76 -4.65
N ASP A 267 19.70 27.03 -4.24
CA ASP A 267 20.47 28.19 -4.75
C ASP A 267 21.71 28.53 -3.89
N GLY A 268 21.92 27.83 -2.76
CA GLY A 268 23.11 27.94 -1.90
C GLY A 268 24.08 26.79 -2.15
N SER A 269 25.36 27.09 -2.38
CA SER A 269 26.39 26.08 -2.65
C SER A 269 26.46 25.00 -1.57
N PHE A 270 26.14 23.75 -1.94
CA PHE A 270 26.36 22.56 -1.12
C PHE A 270 27.85 22.41 -0.77
N THR A 271 28.18 22.47 0.52
CA THR A 271 29.41 21.88 1.05
C THR A 271 29.18 20.37 1.16
N GLU A 272 30.04 19.61 0.50
CA GLU A 272 30.09 18.15 0.48
C GLU A 272 30.17 17.59 1.92
N GLY A 273 29.08 17.01 2.42
CA GLY A 273 29.02 16.48 3.79
C GLY A 273 27.70 15.82 4.22
N ASP A 274 26.54 16.28 3.76
CA ASP A 274 25.27 15.83 4.34
C ASP A 274 24.57 14.76 3.48
N GLN A 275 24.33 13.61 4.13
CA GLN A 275 23.83 12.38 3.53
C GLN A 275 22.35 12.46 3.14
N PRO A 276 21.88 11.64 2.17
CA PRO A 276 20.49 11.68 1.72
C PRO A 276 19.54 10.97 2.71
N TRP A 277 18.81 11.77 3.48
CA TRP A 277 17.46 11.53 4.03
C TRP A 277 17.23 10.24 4.86
N ASP A 278 17.33 10.36 6.20
CA ASP A 278 16.75 9.42 7.18
C ASP A 278 15.21 9.63 7.26
N ASP A 279 14.43 8.55 7.15
CA ASP A 279 13.06 8.48 6.61
C ASP A 279 12.10 7.48 7.32
N ASP A 280 12.18 7.34 8.66
CA ASP A 280 11.39 6.42 9.51
C ASP A 280 9.94 6.07 9.10
N ALA A 281 9.71 4.75 9.09
CA ALA A 281 8.55 3.88 9.41
C ALA A 281 7.10 4.19 8.98
N SER A 282 6.68 5.43 8.75
CA SER A 282 5.24 5.75 8.57
C SER A 282 4.60 5.30 7.24
N ASP A 283 5.40 4.74 6.33
CA ASP A 283 4.99 4.13 5.04
C ASP A 283 4.78 2.60 5.15
N ALA A 284 4.92 2.01 6.35
CA ALA A 284 4.74 0.57 6.62
C ALA A 284 3.38 0.22 7.25
N GLY A 285 2.47 1.17 7.46
CA GLY A 285 1.16 0.91 8.07
C GLY A 285 1.20 0.72 9.59
N ILE A 286 2.34 1.00 10.25
CA ILE A 286 2.43 0.99 11.71
C ILE A 286 2.20 2.42 12.21
N ILE A 287 1.00 2.68 12.72
CA ILE A 287 0.72 3.84 13.56
C ILE A 287 1.28 3.53 14.95
N GLY A 288 2.18 4.38 15.45
CA GLY A 288 2.57 4.46 16.86
C GLY A 288 3.27 3.23 17.43
N LEU A 289 4.61 3.20 17.41
CA LEU A 289 5.32 2.47 18.46
C LEU A 289 5.49 3.42 19.65
N PRO A 290 4.97 3.09 20.85
CA PRO A 290 5.31 3.86 22.04
C PRO A 290 6.82 3.75 22.26
N ARG A 291 7.48 4.90 22.51
CA ARG A 291 8.82 4.89 23.08
C ARG A 291 8.70 4.29 24.48
N VAL A 292 9.28 3.11 24.69
CA VAL A 292 9.45 2.49 26.01
C VAL A 292 10.46 3.29 26.83
#